data_AF-A0A0F9FIQ4-F1
#
_entry.id   AF-A0A0F9FIQ4-F1
#
_cell.length_a   1.000
_cell.length_b   1.000
_cell.length_c   1.000
_cell.angle_alpha   90.00
_cell.angle_beta   90.00
_cell.angle_gamma   90.00
#
_symmetry.space_group_name_H-M   'P 1'
#
loop_
_entity.id
_entity.type
_entity.pdbx_description
1 polymer ?
#
loop_
_entity_poly.entity_id
_entity_poly.type
_entity_poly.pdbx_seq_one_letter_code
_entity_poly.pdbx_strand_id
1 'polypeptide(L)'
;MRRIILLTFLALLMAFPAFGIDKNVAGQKVAVYAFNTATGVAQTADATSITAQISKDGGASAQTNDVTPIELDATNHPGVYIFDLTQSETNADLLIITAVSSTTSVLIEPVFEDTDVFITVDSSGVIQSNVVEWLSSAALAVNVSGVPLVDVRYISGDAQSGTDLKDFVDAGYDPGTNKVQGVVLTDTTTAVTELTPATIWESTTRTLTSASGPSASEIVTAIFAETLTALGVATVQDMALAVYAMARGKFTVTGNSFTYFDDDDTTDVTSHTIATGGRTPN
;
A
#
# COMPACT_ATOMS: atom_id res chain seq x y z
N MET A 1 70.98 10.85 19.64
CA MET A 1 70.01 11.60 18.80
C MET A 1 69.62 10.92 17.49
N ARG A 2 70.51 10.19 16.78
CA ARG A 2 70.14 9.50 15.52
C ARG A 2 69.09 8.36 15.61
N ARG A 3 68.90 7.74 16.78
CA ARG A 3 67.93 6.64 16.97
C ARG A 3 66.47 7.09 17.20
N ILE A 4 66.25 8.35 17.62
CA ILE A 4 64.91 8.88 17.88
C ILE A 4 64.25 9.37 16.60
N ILE A 5 65.03 9.91 15.65
CA ILE A 5 64.54 10.36 14.33
C ILE A 5 64.09 9.17 13.47
N LEU A 6 64.76 8.02 13.55
CA LEU A 6 64.39 6.84 12.77
C LEU A 6 63.08 6.19 13.27
N LEU A 7 62.82 6.19 14.58
CA LEU A 7 61.55 5.66 15.13
C LEU A 7 60.36 6.57 14.86
N THR A 8 60.56 7.89 14.83
CA THR A 8 59.47 8.84 14.50
C THR A 8 59.15 8.85 13.01
N PHE A 9 60.14 8.63 12.13
CA PHE A 9 59.88 8.45 10.70
C PHE A 9 59.12 7.14 10.40
N LEU A 10 59.41 6.06 11.13
CA LEU A 10 58.71 4.77 10.97
C LEU A 10 57.27 4.81 11.50
N ALA A 11 57.00 5.56 12.57
CA ALA A 11 55.65 5.72 13.10
C ALA A 11 54.78 6.66 12.25
N LEU A 12 55.37 7.65 11.58
CA LEU A 12 54.65 8.53 10.64
C LEU A 12 54.29 7.78 9.33
N LEU A 13 55.08 6.77 8.94
CA LEU A 13 54.82 5.97 7.74
C LEU A 13 53.63 5.00 7.90
N MET A 14 53.26 4.63 9.13
CA MET A 14 52.12 3.72 9.40
C MET A 14 50.80 4.43 9.71
N ALA A 15 50.76 5.76 9.65
CA ALA A 15 49.59 6.58 10.01
C ALA A 15 49.01 7.37 8.83
N PHE A 16 49.40 7.05 7.59
CA PHE A 16 48.64 7.50 6.44
C PHE A 16 47.36 6.66 6.36
N PRO A 17 46.16 7.26 6.30
CA PRO A 17 45.01 6.52 5.82
C PRO A 17 45.40 6.08 4.40
N ALA A 18 45.59 4.77 4.20
CA ALA A 18 45.64 4.23 2.86
C ALA A 18 44.32 4.67 2.21
N PHE A 19 44.42 5.57 1.23
CA PHE A 19 43.31 5.79 0.31
C PHE A 19 43.24 4.49 -0.49
N GLY A 20 42.46 3.54 0.00
CA GLY A 20 42.22 2.27 -0.69
C GLY A 20 41.68 2.54 -2.09
N ILE A 21 42.04 1.67 -3.02
CA ILE A 21 41.52 1.72 -4.38
C ILE A 21 40.06 1.26 -4.33
N ASP A 22 39.15 1.96 -5.01
CA ASP A 22 37.76 1.47 -5.06
C ASP A 22 37.66 0.23 -5.94
N LYS A 23 37.07 -0.84 -5.38
CA LYS A 23 36.87 -2.10 -6.08
C LYS A 23 35.96 -1.93 -7.28
N ASN A 24 36.37 -2.48 -8.41
CA ASN A 24 35.56 -2.52 -9.64
C ASN A 24 35.16 -1.12 -10.16
N VAL A 25 36.01 -0.11 -9.93
CA VAL A 25 35.87 1.25 -10.46
C VAL A 25 37.00 1.53 -11.45
N ALA A 26 36.67 2.04 -12.64
CA ALA A 26 37.67 2.46 -13.63
C ALA A 26 38.30 3.82 -13.27
N GLY A 27 39.52 4.07 -13.73
CA GLY A 27 40.19 5.36 -13.59
C GLY A 27 40.83 5.59 -12.21
N GLN A 28 40.94 4.53 -11.41
CA GLN A 28 41.74 4.53 -10.19
C GLN A 28 43.22 4.61 -10.56
N LYS A 29 44.05 5.15 -9.66
CA LYS A 29 45.46 5.45 -9.93
C LYS A 29 46.34 4.78 -8.89
N VAL A 30 47.46 4.21 -9.34
CA VAL A 30 48.52 3.75 -8.45
C VAL A 30 49.82 4.47 -8.80
N ALA A 31 50.54 4.91 -7.78
CA ALA A 31 51.81 5.58 -7.94
C ALA A 31 52.97 4.67 -7.55
N VAL A 32 54.01 4.61 -8.38
CA VAL A 32 55.27 3.93 -8.08
C VAL A 32 56.41 4.94 -8.05
N TYR A 33 57.44 4.64 -7.26
CA TYR A 33 58.64 5.48 -7.19
C TYR A 33 59.82 4.78 -7.84
N ALA A 34 60.40 5.40 -8.86
CA ALA A 34 61.60 4.94 -9.53
C ALA A 34 62.81 5.75 -9.08
N PHE A 35 63.88 5.06 -8.72
CA PHE A 35 65.14 5.70 -8.37
C PHE A 35 66.32 4.99 -9.02
N ASN A 36 67.36 5.77 -9.29
CA ASN A 36 68.59 5.28 -9.88
C ASN A 36 69.53 4.80 -8.77
N THR A 37 69.72 3.49 -8.69
CA THR A 37 70.58 2.81 -7.71
C THR A 37 72.06 3.21 -7.77
N ALA A 38 72.55 3.71 -8.91
CA ALA A 38 73.95 4.15 -9.04
C ALA A 38 74.19 5.53 -8.41
N THR A 39 73.17 6.39 -8.40
CA THR A 39 73.26 7.79 -7.95
C THR A 39 72.47 8.06 -6.67
N GLY A 40 71.52 7.19 -6.32
CA GLY A 40 70.61 7.35 -5.20
C GLY A 40 69.56 8.44 -5.38
N VAL A 41 69.40 8.99 -6.59
CA VAL A 41 68.40 10.03 -6.87
C VAL A 41 67.18 9.46 -7.59
N ALA A 42 66.06 10.17 -7.49
CA ALA A 42 64.86 9.88 -8.26
C ALA A 42 65.16 9.83 -9.76
N GLN A 43 64.58 8.84 -10.46
CA GLN A 43 64.74 8.68 -11.89
C GLN A 43 63.60 9.43 -12.60
N THR A 44 63.88 10.58 -13.21
CA THR A 44 62.89 11.38 -13.96
C THR A 44 62.90 11.06 -15.45
N ALA A 45 61.83 11.46 -16.15
CA ALA A 45 61.65 11.35 -17.61
C ALA A 45 61.82 9.92 -18.17
N ASP A 46 61.45 8.89 -17.40
CA ASP A 46 61.64 7.47 -17.72
C ASP A 46 60.32 6.74 -18.04
N ALA A 47 59.24 7.49 -18.22
CA ALA A 47 57.88 6.98 -18.44
C ALA A 47 57.80 5.91 -19.54
N THR A 48 58.49 6.10 -20.67
CA THR A 48 58.47 5.16 -21.80
C THR A 48 59.26 3.88 -21.56
N SER A 49 60.11 3.86 -20.53
CA SER A 49 60.95 2.73 -20.17
C SER A 49 60.37 1.94 -19.00
N ILE A 50 59.34 2.46 -18.34
CA ILE A 50 58.67 1.83 -17.21
C ILE A 50 57.43 1.10 -17.69
N THR A 51 57.33 -0.19 -17.35
CA THR A 51 56.12 -1.01 -17.53
C THR A 51 55.76 -1.67 -16.21
N ALA A 52 54.49 -1.98 -16.00
CA ALA A 52 54.04 -2.68 -14.80
C ALA A 52 53.35 -4.00 -15.11
N GLN A 53 53.49 -4.91 -14.16
CA GLN A 53 52.69 -6.12 -14.07
C GLN A 53 51.83 -6.03 -12.81
N ILE A 54 50.62 -6.54 -12.88
CA ILE A 54 49.64 -6.59 -11.81
C ILE A 54 49.30 -8.04 -11.49
N SER A 55 49.24 -8.38 -10.20
CA SER A 55 48.67 -9.62 -9.69
C SER A 55 47.45 -9.28 -8.84
N LYS A 56 46.34 -9.92 -9.17
CA LYS A 56 45.05 -9.77 -8.48
C LYS A 56 44.85 -10.96 -7.55
N ASP A 57 44.67 -10.69 -6.26
CA ASP A 57 44.46 -11.71 -5.21
C ASP A 57 45.55 -12.79 -5.16
N GLY A 58 46.80 -12.42 -5.49
CA GLY A 58 47.93 -13.35 -5.59
C GLY A 58 47.86 -14.30 -6.78
N GLY A 59 46.97 -14.04 -7.74
CA GLY A 59 46.85 -14.79 -8.98
C GLY A 59 48.01 -14.59 -9.96
N ALA A 60 47.89 -15.18 -11.15
CA ALA A 60 48.88 -15.04 -12.21
C ALA A 60 49.08 -13.57 -12.58
N SER A 61 50.33 -13.17 -12.72
CA SER A 61 50.71 -11.82 -13.10
C SER A 61 50.35 -11.54 -14.56
N ALA A 62 49.80 -10.36 -14.83
CA ALA A 62 49.47 -9.86 -16.16
C ALA A 62 49.97 -8.43 -16.31
N GLN A 63 50.21 -8.00 -17.55
CA GLN A 63 50.63 -6.62 -17.81
C GLN A 63 49.50 -5.65 -17.45
N THR A 64 49.84 -4.50 -16.86
CA THR A 64 48.88 -3.42 -16.69
C THR A 64 48.41 -2.89 -18.04
N ASN A 65 47.15 -2.45 -18.12
CA ASN A 65 46.61 -1.86 -19.34
C ASN A 65 47.28 -0.52 -19.69
N ASP A 66 47.70 0.23 -18.69
CA ASP A 66 48.56 1.39 -18.87
C ASP A 66 50.02 0.94 -19.08
N VAL A 67 50.48 1.06 -20.33
CA VAL A 67 51.82 0.65 -20.77
C VAL A 67 52.81 1.81 -20.81
N THR A 68 52.38 3.03 -20.48
CA THR A 68 53.22 4.22 -20.50
C THR A 68 52.75 5.16 -19.40
N PRO A 69 53.15 4.89 -18.13
CA PRO A 69 52.69 5.67 -17.00
C PRO A 69 53.11 7.13 -17.14
N ILE A 70 52.39 8.02 -16.48
CA ILE A 70 52.67 9.45 -16.50
C ILE A 70 53.54 9.79 -15.29
N GLU A 71 54.68 10.48 -15.51
CA GLU A 71 55.41 11.07 -14.39
C GLU A 71 54.59 12.22 -13.79
N LEU A 72 54.33 12.17 -12.47
CA LEU A 72 53.47 13.15 -11.79
C LEU A 72 54.01 14.58 -11.94
N ASP A 73 55.28 14.80 -11.58
CA ASP A 73 55.97 16.08 -11.74
C ASP A 73 57.48 15.87 -11.57
N ALA A 74 58.26 16.08 -12.64
CA ALA A 74 59.71 15.88 -12.61
C ALA A 74 60.50 16.84 -11.69
N THR A 75 59.86 17.91 -11.18
CA THR A 75 60.47 18.92 -10.31
C THR A 75 60.05 18.75 -8.85
N ASN A 76 58.74 18.63 -8.61
CA ASN A 76 58.16 18.61 -7.26
C ASN A 76 57.98 17.18 -6.71
N HIS A 77 57.80 16.19 -7.59
CA HIS A 77 57.62 14.77 -7.25
C HIS A 77 58.49 13.89 -8.17
N PRO A 78 59.81 14.16 -8.26
CA PRO A 78 60.65 13.51 -9.24
C PRO A 78 60.61 11.98 -9.06
N GLY A 79 60.51 11.25 -10.17
CA GLY A 79 60.51 9.80 -10.17
C GLY A 79 59.23 9.12 -9.67
N VAL A 80 58.15 9.88 -9.41
CA VAL A 80 56.83 9.31 -9.14
C VAL A 80 56.08 9.13 -10.46
N TYR A 81 55.75 7.88 -10.79
CA TYR A 81 55.02 7.51 -12.00
C TYR A 81 53.64 6.96 -11.65
N ILE A 82 52.61 7.43 -12.35
CA ILE A 82 51.22 7.08 -12.11
C ILE A 82 50.73 6.17 -13.23
N PHE A 83 50.17 5.03 -12.85
CA PHE A 83 49.45 4.14 -13.74
C PHE A 83 47.94 4.35 -13.62
N ASP A 84 47.26 4.43 -14.75
CA ASP A 84 45.81 4.38 -14.84
C ASP A 84 45.31 2.93 -14.83
N LEU A 85 44.48 2.59 -13.84
CA LEU A 85 43.89 1.26 -13.72
C LEU A 85 42.49 1.22 -14.34
N THR A 86 42.24 0.15 -15.08
CA THR A 86 40.91 -0.17 -15.62
C THR A 86 40.01 -0.77 -14.55
N GLN A 87 38.70 -0.78 -14.79
CA GLN A 87 37.74 -1.44 -13.90
C GLN A 87 38.05 -2.94 -13.70
N SER A 88 38.57 -3.63 -14.72
CA SER A 88 38.90 -5.05 -14.60
C SER A 88 40.12 -5.29 -13.70
N GLU A 89 41.07 -4.36 -13.69
CA GLU A 89 42.27 -4.42 -12.85
C GLU A 89 41.94 -4.15 -11.38
N THR A 90 41.02 -3.22 -11.11
CA THR A 90 40.59 -2.87 -9.74
C THR A 90 39.55 -3.84 -9.14
N ASN A 91 39.10 -4.84 -9.90
CA ASN A 91 38.14 -5.84 -9.41
C ASN A 91 38.86 -7.05 -8.78
N ALA A 92 39.47 -6.84 -7.61
CA ALA A 92 40.18 -7.82 -6.78
C ALA A 92 40.23 -7.31 -5.32
N ASP A 93 40.43 -8.15 -4.31
CA ASP A 93 40.59 -7.70 -2.92
C ASP A 93 41.98 -7.10 -2.66
N LEU A 94 43.02 -7.68 -3.26
CA LEU A 94 44.42 -7.23 -3.16
C LEU A 94 45.04 -7.04 -4.54
N LEU A 95 45.70 -5.90 -4.74
CA LEU A 95 46.52 -5.61 -5.91
C LEU A 95 48.00 -5.60 -5.52
N ILE A 96 48.80 -6.36 -6.27
CA ILE A 96 50.26 -6.32 -6.20
C ILE A 96 50.77 -5.78 -7.53
N ILE A 97 51.33 -4.57 -7.52
CA ILE A 97 51.86 -3.91 -8.70
C ILE A 97 53.38 -3.98 -8.64
N THR A 98 53.99 -4.59 -9.65
CA THR A 98 55.44 -4.66 -9.81
C THR A 98 55.81 -3.97 -11.11
N ALA A 99 56.41 -2.79 -11.00
CA ALA A 99 56.93 -2.05 -12.15
C ALA A 99 58.42 -2.33 -12.36
N VAL A 100 58.83 -2.29 -13.62
CA VAL A 100 60.23 -2.47 -14.04
C VAL A 100 60.57 -1.41 -15.07
N SER A 101 61.75 -0.81 -14.93
CA SER A 101 62.33 0.06 -15.96
C SER A 101 63.32 -0.73 -16.83
N SER A 102 63.31 -0.49 -18.14
CA SER A 102 64.36 -0.95 -19.05
C SER A 102 65.65 -0.13 -18.93
N THR A 103 65.63 1.01 -18.23
CA THR A 103 66.79 1.87 -18.03
C THR A 103 67.72 1.24 -16.99
N THR A 104 69.02 1.18 -17.31
CA THR A 104 70.01 0.54 -16.42
C THR A 104 70.10 1.27 -15.08
N SER A 105 70.27 0.49 -14.01
CA SER A 105 70.38 0.98 -12.63
C SER A 105 69.12 1.64 -12.07
N VAL A 106 67.98 1.57 -12.74
CA VAL A 106 66.70 2.02 -12.17
C VAL A 106 66.02 0.86 -11.44
N LEU A 107 65.61 1.10 -10.20
CA LEU A 107 64.85 0.15 -9.39
C LEU A 107 63.52 0.78 -8.99
N ILE A 108 62.49 -0.05 -8.97
CA ILE A 108 61.14 0.29 -8.51
C ILE A 108 60.71 -0.80 -7.53
N GLU A 109 60.24 -0.41 -6.36
CA GLU A 109 59.74 -1.34 -5.36
C GLU A 109 58.28 -1.71 -5.66
N PRO A 110 57.85 -2.96 -5.40
CA PRO A 110 56.45 -3.35 -5.55
C PRO A 110 55.52 -2.55 -4.63
N VAL A 111 54.33 -2.27 -5.12
CA VAL A 111 53.26 -1.60 -4.37
C VAL A 111 52.15 -2.61 -4.09
N PHE A 112 51.62 -2.58 -2.86
CA PHE A 112 50.53 -3.42 -2.41
C PHE A 112 49.37 -2.51 -2.01
N GLU A 113 48.21 -2.71 -2.65
CA GLU A 113 47.01 -1.92 -2.37
C GLU A 113 45.85 -2.88 -2.15
N ASP A 114 45.13 -2.68 -1.04
CA ASP A 114 43.83 -3.31 -0.84
C ASP A 114 42.77 -2.52 -1.62
N THR A 115 41.76 -3.21 -2.14
CA THR A 115 40.59 -2.53 -2.72
C THR A 115 39.35 -2.68 -1.84
N ASP A 116 38.67 -1.55 -1.67
CA ASP A 116 37.50 -1.43 -0.83
C ASP A 116 36.23 -1.34 -1.68
N VAL A 117 35.16 -1.95 -1.18
CA VAL A 117 33.83 -1.74 -1.75
C VAL A 117 33.26 -0.46 -1.14
N PHE A 118 33.36 0.66 -1.87
CA PHE A 118 32.67 1.87 -1.45
C PHE A 118 31.18 1.76 -1.76
N ILE A 119 30.34 1.81 -0.73
CA ILE A 119 28.92 2.09 -0.90
C ILE A 119 28.84 3.59 -1.20
N THR A 120 28.47 3.95 -2.43
CA THR A 120 28.24 5.36 -2.77
C THR A 120 27.00 5.86 -2.05
N VAL A 121 27.20 6.76 -1.11
CA VAL A 121 26.15 7.56 -0.49
C VAL A 121 26.08 8.88 -1.27
N ASP A 122 24.90 9.26 -1.74
CA ASP A 122 24.75 10.52 -2.46
C ASP A 122 24.92 11.74 -1.54
N SER A 123 24.93 12.96 -2.11
CA SER A 123 25.08 14.21 -1.35
C SER A 123 23.95 14.46 -0.34
N SER A 124 22.89 13.66 -0.38
CA SER A 124 21.76 13.71 0.55
C SER A 124 21.87 12.67 1.67
N GLY A 125 22.95 11.89 1.73
CA GLY A 125 23.13 10.84 2.73
C GLY A 125 22.35 9.56 2.39
N VAL A 126 21.88 9.39 1.15
CA VAL A 126 21.09 8.22 0.75
C VAL A 126 21.98 7.20 0.04
N ILE A 127 21.88 5.94 0.46
CA ILE A 127 22.45 4.82 -0.28
C ILE A 127 21.55 4.60 -1.49
N GLN A 128 22.06 4.87 -2.68
CA GLN A 128 21.37 4.48 -3.91
C GLN A 128 21.57 2.98 -4.12
N SER A 129 20.76 2.17 -3.44
CA SER A 129 20.68 0.75 -3.78
C SER A 129 19.90 0.63 -5.09
N ASN A 130 20.62 0.39 -6.18
CA ASN A 130 19.96 -0.19 -7.34
C ASN A 130 19.56 -1.62 -6.91
N VAL A 131 18.27 -1.86 -6.75
CA VAL A 131 17.75 -3.20 -6.47
C VAL A 131 17.87 -4.00 -7.77
N VAL A 132 19.09 -4.51 -8.05
CA VAL A 132 19.39 -5.30 -9.25
C VAL A 132 18.67 -6.65 -9.20
N GLU A 133 18.40 -7.17 -8.00
CA GLU A 133 17.68 -8.42 -7.79
C GLU A 133 16.57 -8.24 -6.76
N TRP A 134 15.37 -7.91 -7.24
CA TRP A 134 14.15 -8.03 -6.43
C TRP A 134 13.68 -9.49 -6.48
N LEU A 135 14.36 -10.41 -5.77
CA LEU A 135 14.04 -11.86 -5.65
C LEU A 135 13.63 -12.59 -6.96
N SER A 136 13.82 -11.95 -8.12
CA SER A 136 13.40 -12.37 -9.44
C SER A 136 14.21 -11.58 -10.46
N SER A 137 14.61 -12.24 -11.53
CA SER A 137 15.56 -11.77 -12.53
C SER A 137 14.97 -10.83 -13.59
N ALA A 138 13.74 -10.35 -13.39
CA ALA A 138 13.06 -9.49 -14.34
C ALA A 138 13.10 -8.03 -13.89
N ALA A 139 13.64 -7.15 -14.72
CA ALA A 139 13.50 -5.71 -14.54
C ALA A 139 12.01 -5.35 -14.50
N LEU A 140 11.59 -4.62 -13.46
CA LEU A 140 10.21 -4.15 -13.35
C LEU A 140 9.93 -3.18 -14.50
N ALA A 141 8.83 -3.40 -15.21
CA ALA A 141 8.31 -2.39 -16.11
C ALA A 141 8.00 -1.13 -15.27
N VAL A 142 8.50 0.03 -15.69
CA VAL A 142 8.24 1.32 -15.04
C VAL A 142 7.18 2.09 -15.82
N ASN A 143 6.41 2.93 -15.14
CA ASN A 143 5.56 3.91 -15.81
C ASN A 143 6.41 5.04 -16.44
N VAL A 144 5.76 5.94 -17.18
CA VAL A 144 6.42 7.09 -17.84
C VAL A 144 7.14 8.05 -16.88
N SER A 145 6.89 7.94 -15.57
CA SER A 145 7.53 8.72 -14.51
C SER A 145 8.66 7.95 -13.79
N GLY A 146 9.05 6.77 -14.30
CA GLY A 146 10.10 5.94 -13.71
C GLY A 146 9.68 5.21 -12.42
N VAL A 147 8.39 5.20 -12.09
CA VAL A 147 7.87 4.49 -10.93
C VAL A 147 7.59 3.03 -11.33
N PRO A 148 8.03 2.01 -10.56
CA PRO A 148 7.72 0.62 -10.84
C PRO A 148 6.22 0.36 -10.95
N LEU A 149 5.82 -0.37 -11.99
CA LEU A 149 4.49 -0.95 -12.07
C LEU A 149 4.43 -2.12 -11.09
N VAL A 150 3.67 -1.95 -10.02
CA VAL A 150 3.45 -2.97 -8.98
C VAL A 150 2.01 -3.43 -9.01
N ASP A 151 1.80 -4.73 -9.18
CA ASP A 151 0.50 -5.36 -9.00
C ASP A 151 0.31 -5.70 -7.51
N VAL A 152 -0.76 -5.21 -6.89
CA VAL A 152 -1.09 -5.55 -5.50
C VAL A 152 -1.71 -6.95 -5.46
N ARG A 153 -0.89 -7.97 -5.21
CA ARG A 153 -1.36 -9.37 -5.10
C ARG A 153 -1.79 -9.77 -3.69
N TYR A 154 -1.36 -9.05 -2.66
CA TYR A 154 -1.70 -9.32 -1.26
C TYR A 154 -1.87 -8.01 -0.49
N ILE A 155 -2.89 -7.93 0.37
CA ILE A 155 -3.06 -6.85 1.37
C ILE A 155 -3.14 -7.52 2.73
N SER A 156 -2.26 -7.13 3.66
CA SER A 156 -2.18 -7.70 5.01
C SER A 156 -1.99 -9.24 5.06
N GLY A 157 -1.43 -9.82 4.00
CA GLY A 157 -1.20 -11.26 3.87
C GLY A 157 -2.31 -12.02 3.16
N ASP A 158 -3.45 -11.39 2.88
CA ASP A 158 -4.56 -12.01 2.14
C ASP A 158 -4.43 -11.76 0.64
N ALA A 159 -4.50 -12.85 -0.13
CA ALA A 159 -4.43 -12.79 -1.58
C ALA A 159 -5.57 -11.94 -2.13
N GLN A 160 -5.22 -10.92 -2.90
CA GLN A 160 -6.16 -10.12 -3.67
C GLN A 160 -6.22 -10.72 -5.08
N SER A 161 -7.42 -11.03 -5.56
CA SER A 161 -7.59 -11.32 -6.98
C SER A 161 -7.75 -10.01 -7.74
N GLY A 162 -7.31 -9.99 -9.00
CA GLY A 162 -7.62 -8.88 -9.91
C GLY A 162 -9.12 -8.66 -10.06
N THR A 163 -9.95 -9.68 -9.77
CA THR A 163 -11.41 -9.57 -9.71
C THR A 163 -11.87 -8.79 -8.49
N ASP A 164 -11.35 -9.08 -7.29
CA ASP A 164 -11.75 -8.39 -6.05
C ASP A 164 -11.44 -6.88 -6.12
N LEU A 165 -10.27 -6.54 -6.67
CA LEU A 165 -9.87 -5.14 -6.86
C LEU A 165 -10.64 -4.47 -8.01
N LYS A 166 -10.96 -5.22 -9.07
CA LYS A 166 -11.78 -4.72 -10.19
C LYS A 166 -13.24 -4.54 -9.78
N ASP A 167 -13.76 -5.33 -8.86
CA ASP A 167 -15.14 -5.21 -8.39
C ASP A 167 -15.32 -3.93 -7.55
N PHE A 168 -14.29 -3.50 -6.81
CA PHE A 168 -14.29 -2.16 -6.21
C PHE A 168 -14.31 -1.03 -7.25
N VAL A 169 -13.60 -1.22 -8.38
CA VAL A 169 -13.44 -0.19 -9.40
C VAL A 169 -14.66 -0.11 -10.33
N ASP A 170 -15.17 -1.25 -10.81
CA ASP A 170 -16.21 -1.33 -11.83
C ASP A 170 -17.63 -1.30 -11.24
N ALA A 171 -17.82 -1.73 -9.99
CA ALA A 171 -19.10 -1.61 -9.30
C ALA A 171 -19.24 -0.29 -8.53
N GLY A 172 -18.59 0.77 -9.03
CA GLY A 172 -18.95 2.17 -8.72
C GLY A 172 -17.86 3.03 -8.08
N TYR A 173 -16.57 2.73 -8.25
CA TYR A 173 -15.53 3.71 -7.94
C TYR A 173 -15.60 4.91 -8.90
N ASP A 174 -15.78 6.10 -8.33
CA ASP A 174 -15.65 7.38 -9.03
C ASP A 174 -14.23 7.94 -8.84
N PRO A 175 -13.36 7.88 -9.87
CA PRO A 175 -11.99 8.38 -9.78
C PRO A 175 -11.90 9.90 -9.65
N GLY A 176 -12.95 10.65 -10.01
CA GLY A 176 -12.96 12.11 -9.88
C GLY A 176 -13.12 12.58 -8.44
N THR A 177 -13.67 11.74 -7.57
CA THR A 177 -13.94 12.07 -6.15
C THR A 177 -13.27 11.13 -5.15
N ASN A 178 -12.56 10.09 -5.64
CA ASN A 178 -11.97 9.01 -4.83
C ASN A 178 -13.01 8.35 -3.90
N LYS A 179 -14.24 8.15 -4.39
CA LYS A 179 -15.33 7.53 -3.63
C LYS A 179 -15.79 6.25 -4.31
N VAL A 180 -16.04 5.21 -3.52
CA VAL A 180 -16.79 4.03 -3.96
C VAL A 180 -18.28 4.39 -3.84
N GLN A 181 -18.89 4.74 -4.96
CA GLN A 181 -20.35 4.83 -5.10
C GLN A 181 -20.89 3.42 -5.36
N GLY A 182 -22.12 3.12 -4.94
CA GLY A 182 -22.71 1.82 -5.27
C GLY A 182 -22.16 0.62 -4.47
N VAL A 183 -21.58 0.84 -3.27
CA VAL A 183 -21.51 -0.24 -2.27
C VAL A 183 -22.91 -0.84 -2.21
N VAL A 184 -23.02 -2.11 -2.62
CA VAL A 184 -24.23 -2.88 -2.42
C VAL A 184 -24.37 -3.00 -0.92
N LEU A 185 -25.11 -2.07 -0.34
CA LEU A 185 -25.53 -2.17 1.04
C LEU A 185 -26.47 -3.38 1.03
N THR A 186 -25.99 -4.53 1.49
CA THR A 186 -26.84 -5.70 1.78
C THR A 186 -27.89 -5.38 2.86
N ASP A 187 -27.84 -4.17 3.42
CA ASP A 187 -28.88 -3.59 4.26
C ASP A 187 -30.00 -2.98 3.40
N THR A 188 -31.12 -3.71 3.33
CA THR A 188 -32.37 -3.36 2.64
C THR A 188 -33.10 -2.14 3.23
N THR A 189 -32.46 -1.31 4.06
CA THR A 189 -33.09 -0.12 4.66
C THR A 189 -32.91 1.17 3.86
N THR A 190 -32.23 1.13 2.71
CA THR A 190 -32.02 2.32 1.84
C THR A 190 -33.31 2.83 1.15
N ALA A 191 -34.42 2.09 1.21
CA ALA A 191 -35.69 2.48 0.58
C ALA A 191 -36.71 3.16 1.54
N VAL A 192 -36.24 3.84 2.59
CA VAL A 192 -37.09 4.64 3.50
C VAL A 192 -36.99 6.15 3.21
N THR A 193 -36.36 6.56 2.11
CA THR A 193 -36.25 7.97 1.72
C THR A 193 -37.44 8.48 0.90
N GLU A 194 -38.33 7.61 0.42
CA GLU A 194 -39.52 7.99 -0.36
C GLU A 194 -40.86 7.65 0.30
N LEU A 195 -40.86 7.19 1.55
CA LEU A 195 -42.09 6.99 2.33
C LEU A 195 -42.64 8.34 2.78
N THR A 196 -43.33 9.03 1.87
CA THR A 196 -44.24 10.11 2.26
C THR A 196 -45.52 9.50 2.83
N PRO A 197 -46.23 10.16 3.76
CA PRO A 197 -47.52 9.67 4.25
C PRO A 197 -48.51 9.33 3.12
N ALA A 198 -48.41 10.03 1.99
CA ALA A 198 -49.26 9.83 0.81
C ALA A 198 -49.02 8.50 0.07
N THR A 199 -47.80 7.93 0.13
CA THR A 199 -47.49 6.64 -0.50
C THR A 199 -47.91 5.43 0.34
N ILE A 200 -48.03 5.60 1.65
CA ILE A 200 -48.49 4.56 2.58
C ILE A 200 -50.02 4.56 2.66
N TRP A 201 -50.62 5.74 2.70
CA TRP A 201 -52.05 5.89 2.93
C TRP A 201 -52.69 6.68 1.80
N GLU A 202 -53.45 5.99 0.93
CA GLU A 202 -54.22 6.70 -0.07
C GLU A 202 -55.49 7.29 0.55
N SER A 203 -55.54 8.61 0.65
CA SER A 203 -56.59 9.33 1.38
C SER A 203 -57.97 9.22 0.73
N THR A 204 -58.03 9.07 -0.60
CA THR A 204 -59.29 9.02 -1.36
C THR A 204 -59.99 7.68 -1.19
N THR A 205 -59.22 6.59 -1.15
CA THR A 205 -59.76 5.22 -1.05
C THR A 205 -59.64 4.63 0.35
N ARG A 206 -58.90 5.30 1.26
CA ARG A 206 -58.58 4.85 2.64
C ARG A 206 -57.99 3.43 2.66
N THR A 207 -57.18 3.12 1.65
CA THR A 207 -56.53 1.81 1.49
C THR A 207 -55.03 1.93 1.68
N LEU A 208 -54.46 0.99 2.43
CA LEU A 208 -53.02 0.80 2.56
C LEU A 208 -52.49 0.22 1.24
N THR A 209 -51.78 1.04 0.45
CA THR A 209 -51.40 0.69 -0.93
C THR A 209 -50.09 -0.09 -1.05
N SER A 210 -49.22 -0.03 -0.05
CA SER A 210 -48.02 -0.87 0.02
C SER A 210 -47.47 -0.92 1.44
N ALA A 211 -47.38 -2.12 2.02
CA ALA A 211 -46.67 -2.35 3.28
C ALA A 211 -45.30 -2.96 2.99
N SER A 212 -44.25 -2.14 2.94
CA SER A 212 -42.87 -2.59 3.09
C SER A 212 -42.50 -2.48 4.57
N GLY A 213 -42.75 -3.54 5.33
CA GLY A 213 -42.71 -3.56 6.79
C GLY A 213 -43.52 -4.75 7.31
N PRO A 214 -43.66 -4.97 8.64
CA PRO A 214 -44.27 -6.17 9.23
C PRO A 214 -45.50 -6.57 8.42
N SER A 215 -45.52 -7.85 8.04
CA SER A 215 -46.42 -8.47 7.06
C SER A 215 -47.81 -7.83 7.11
N ALA A 216 -48.47 -7.60 5.98
CA ALA A 216 -49.80 -6.97 5.96
C ALA A 216 -50.78 -7.58 7.00
N SER A 217 -50.61 -8.86 7.35
CA SER A 217 -51.27 -9.53 8.47
C SER A 217 -51.03 -8.90 9.84
N GLU A 218 -49.82 -8.48 10.20
CA GLU A 218 -49.49 -7.83 11.48
C GLU A 218 -50.13 -6.44 11.59
N ILE A 219 -50.10 -5.64 10.52
CA ILE A 219 -50.76 -4.32 10.48
C ILE A 219 -52.29 -4.49 10.58
N VAL A 220 -52.87 -5.41 9.80
CA VAL A 220 -54.31 -5.70 9.88
C VAL A 220 -54.68 -6.19 11.27
N THR A 221 -53.87 -7.07 11.88
CA THR A 221 -54.10 -7.56 13.24
C THR A 221 -54.05 -6.43 14.27
N ALA A 222 -53.08 -5.52 14.17
CA ALA A 222 -52.96 -4.37 15.07
C ALA A 222 -54.16 -3.42 14.94
N ILE A 223 -54.56 -3.07 13.71
CA ILE A 223 -55.73 -2.21 13.45
C ILE A 223 -57.01 -2.87 13.97
N PHE A 224 -57.18 -4.17 13.72
CA PHE A 224 -58.37 -4.90 14.16
C PHE A 224 -58.43 -4.96 15.69
N ALA A 225 -57.30 -5.21 16.35
CA ALA A 225 -57.20 -5.24 17.82
C ALA A 225 -57.49 -3.86 18.44
N GLU A 226 -56.94 -2.79 17.87
CA GLU A 226 -57.19 -1.42 18.34
C GLU A 226 -58.65 -1.01 18.13
N THR A 227 -59.23 -1.35 16.97
CA THR A 227 -60.65 -1.07 16.66
C THR A 227 -61.58 -1.84 17.61
N LEU A 228 -61.30 -3.12 17.89
CA LEU A 228 -62.06 -3.91 18.86
C LEU A 228 -61.96 -3.33 20.28
N THR A 229 -60.79 -2.79 20.63
CA THR A 229 -60.56 -2.17 21.95
C THR A 229 -61.31 -0.84 22.06
N ALA A 230 -61.28 -0.01 21.01
CA ALA A 230 -61.94 1.29 20.97
C ALA A 230 -63.48 1.18 20.95
N LEU A 231 -64.02 0.18 20.25
CA LEU A 231 -65.46 -0.11 20.24
C LEU A 231 -65.89 -0.90 21.50
N GLY A 232 -64.96 -1.58 22.16
CA GLY A 232 -65.22 -2.53 23.23
C GLY A 232 -65.75 -3.86 22.65
N VAL A 233 -65.12 -4.98 22.99
CA VAL A 233 -65.46 -6.31 22.44
C VAL A 233 -66.93 -6.68 22.63
N ALA A 234 -67.55 -6.20 23.72
CA ALA A 234 -68.97 -6.37 23.99
C ALA A 234 -69.87 -5.78 22.90
N THR A 235 -69.53 -4.61 22.33
CA THR A 235 -70.41 -3.97 21.33
C THR A 235 -70.42 -4.71 20.00
N VAL A 236 -69.31 -5.31 19.57
CA VAL A 236 -69.27 -6.09 18.32
C VAL A 236 -70.02 -7.41 18.47
N GLN A 237 -69.89 -8.06 19.64
CA GLN A 237 -70.66 -9.26 19.96
C GLN A 237 -72.15 -8.96 20.07
N ASP A 238 -72.53 -7.85 20.72
CA ASP A 238 -73.91 -7.39 20.83
C ASP A 238 -74.51 -7.06 19.45
N MET A 239 -73.73 -6.45 18.56
CA MET A 239 -74.14 -6.19 17.17
C MET A 239 -74.38 -7.51 16.40
N ALA A 240 -73.50 -8.49 16.53
CA ALA A 240 -73.66 -9.78 15.87
C ALA A 240 -74.90 -10.54 16.39
N LEU A 241 -75.12 -10.53 17.70
CA LEU A 241 -76.30 -11.13 18.34
C LEU A 241 -77.59 -10.41 17.94
N ALA A 242 -77.59 -9.08 17.89
CA ALA A 242 -78.72 -8.30 17.40
C ALA A 242 -79.06 -8.62 15.93
N VAL A 243 -78.07 -8.71 15.04
CA VAL A 243 -78.28 -9.10 13.63
C VAL A 243 -78.87 -10.51 13.51
N TYR A 244 -78.34 -11.45 14.29
CA TYR A 244 -78.83 -12.82 14.33
C TYR A 244 -80.28 -12.92 14.80
N ALA A 245 -80.64 -12.20 15.88
CA ALA A 245 -82.01 -12.12 16.38
C ALA A 245 -82.97 -11.46 15.37
N MET A 246 -82.54 -10.38 14.70
CA MET A 246 -83.30 -9.73 13.62
C MET A 246 -83.58 -10.67 12.45
N ALA A 247 -82.58 -11.42 12.00
CA ALA A 247 -82.72 -12.36 10.89
C ALA A 247 -83.76 -13.46 11.18
N ARG A 248 -84.01 -13.76 12.46
CA ARG A 248 -85.00 -14.74 12.91
C ARG A 248 -86.33 -14.11 13.36
N GLY A 249 -86.48 -12.79 13.24
CA GLY A 249 -87.67 -12.05 13.66
C GLY A 249 -87.86 -12.02 15.19
N LYS A 250 -86.79 -12.23 15.97
CA LYS A 250 -86.83 -12.33 17.44
C LYS A 250 -86.43 -11.01 18.10
N PHE A 251 -87.21 -9.97 17.85
CA PHE A 251 -87.00 -8.66 18.46
C PHE A 251 -88.32 -7.95 18.70
N THR A 252 -88.33 -7.07 19.70
CA THR A 252 -89.46 -6.19 20.00
C THR A 252 -89.00 -4.74 19.98
N VAL A 253 -89.87 -3.85 19.51
CA VAL A 253 -89.63 -2.40 19.50
C VAL A 253 -90.65 -1.73 20.41
N THR A 254 -90.17 -0.99 21.40
CA THR A 254 -91.03 -0.18 22.28
C THR A 254 -90.50 1.24 22.34
N GLY A 255 -91.21 2.17 21.70
CA GLY A 255 -90.74 3.53 21.50
C GLY A 255 -89.43 3.55 20.69
N ASN A 256 -88.37 4.07 21.29
CA ASN A 256 -87.02 4.17 20.69
C ASN A 256 -86.08 3.04 21.13
N SER A 257 -86.59 2.06 21.87
CA SER A 257 -85.82 0.93 22.39
C SER A 257 -86.09 -0.33 21.58
N PHE A 258 -85.01 -1.01 21.23
CA PHE A 258 -85.00 -2.30 20.55
C PHE A 258 -84.48 -3.34 21.53
N THR A 259 -85.24 -4.39 21.76
CA THR A 259 -84.83 -5.54 22.57
C THR A 259 -84.75 -6.77 21.68
N TYR A 260 -83.63 -7.46 21.73
CA TYR A 260 -83.35 -8.66 20.94
C TYR A 260 -83.34 -9.87 21.87
N PHE A 261 -84.09 -10.90 21.49
CA PHE A 261 -84.30 -12.10 22.31
C PHE A 261 -83.49 -13.29 21.77
N ASP A 262 -83.18 -14.23 22.65
CA ASP A 262 -82.69 -15.54 22.25
C ASP A 262 -83.84 -16.39 21.65
N ASP A 263 -83.56 -17.63 21.29
CA ASP A 263 -84.54 -18.57 20.72
C ASP A 263 -85.74 -18.87 21.61
N ASP A 264 -85.66 -18.57 22.90
CA ASP A 264 -86.71 -18.81 23.88
C ASP A 264 -87.75 -17.68 23.98
N ASP A 265 -87.63 -16.62 23.16
CA ASP A 265 -88.52 -15.45 23.11
C ASP A 265 -88.68 -14.70 24.44
N THR A 266 -87.88 -15.02 25.46
CA THR A 266 -88.09 -14.55 26.84
C THR A 266 -86.82 -14.06 27.51
N THR A 267 -85.65 -14.48 27.03
CA THR A 267 -84.35 -14.01 27.52
C THR A 267 -83.83 -12.87 26.65
N ASP A 268 -83.70 -11.69 27.24
CA ASP A 268 -83.07 -10.53 26.60
C ASP A 268 -81.57 -10.81 26.40
N VAL A 269 -81.13 -10.84 25.13
CA VAL A 269 -79.71 -11.04 24.79
C VAL A 269 -78.98 -9.70 24.76
N THR A 270 -79.62 -8.69 24.19
CA THR A 270 -79.13 -7.31 24.22
C THR A 270 -80.27 -6.34 23.99
N SER A 271 -80.14 -5.12 24.50
CA SER A 271 -81.10 -4.04 24.25
C SER A 271 -80.37 -2.74 23.93
N HIS A 272 -80.93 -1.98 22.99
CA HIS A 272 -80.36 -0.72 22.56
C HIS A 272 -81.44 0.34 22.46
N THR A 273 -81.16 1.52 23.01
CA THR A 273 -82.07 2.68 22.90
C THR A 273 -81.42 3.72 22.01
N ILE A 274 -82.09 4.05 20.90
CA ILE A 274 -81.61 5.10 20.01
C ILE A 274 -81.91 6.45 20.66
N ALA A 275 -80.87 7.18 21.05
CA ALA A 275 -81.02 8.53 21.57
C ALA A 275 -81.75 9.41 20.55
N THR A 276 -82.83 10.06 20.98
CA THR A 276 -83.73 10.86 20.14
C THR A 276 -83.12 12.18 19.64
N GLY A 277 -81.87 12.50 20.01
CA GLY A 277 -81.18 13.71 19.57
C GLY A 277 -79.83 13.40 18.94
N GLY A 278 -79.69 13.64 17.63
CA GLY A 278 -78.34 13.83 17.05
C GLY A 278 -78.06 13.26 15.65
N ARG A 279 -79.01 12.65 14.94
CA ARG A 279 -78.81 12.34 13.51
C ARG A 279 -79.80 13.12 12.64
N THR A 280 -79.46 14.36 12.30
CA THR A 280 -79.98 14.96 11.08
C THR A 280 -79.33 14.23 9.90
N PRO A 281 -80.10 13.67 8.95
CA PRO A 281 -79.53 13.08 7.75
C PRO A 281 -78.76 14.17 6.99
N ASN A 282 -77.46 13.93 6.77
CA ASN A 282 -76.71 14.57 5.69
C ASN A 282 -76.81 13.69 4.45
#